data_AF-A0A6L5F188-F1
#
_entry.id   AF-A0A6L5F188-F1
#
_cell.length_a   1.000
_cell.length_b   1.000
_cell.length_c   1.000
_cell.angle_alpha   90.00
_cell.angle_beta   90.00
_cell.angle_gamma   90.00
#
_symmetry.space_group_name_H-M   'P 1'
#
loop_
_entity.id
_entity.type
_entity.pdbx_description
1 polymer ?
#
loop_
_entity_poly.entity_id
_entity_poly.type
_entity_poly.pdbx_seq_one_letter_code
_entity_poly.pdbx_strand_id
1 'polypeptide(L)'
;TGFGPLDVLGIAAWLVGFAFETIADAQLARFTADPATKGRVLDRGLWRYSRHPNYFGDACLWWGLFLIAAQHWIGLLTVLSPVLMTVLLARGTGKPLLEKHLTSSRPGYRDYIERTSGFVPLPPKRG
;
A
#
# COMPACT_ATOMS: atom_id res chain seq x y z
N THR A 1 -0.51 -25.40 -20.59
CA THR A 1 -0.70 -23.94 -20.65
C THR A 1 0.66 -23.30 -20.69
N GLY A 2 0.89 -22.39 -21.65
CA GLY A 2 2.18 -21.71 -21.83
C GLY A 2 2.22 -20.40 -21.06
N PHE A 3 3.42 -19.90 -20.81
CA PHE A 3 3.65 -18.60 -20.18
C PHE A 3 3.08 -17.48 -21.05
N GLY A 4 2.05 -16.81 -20.58
CA GLY A 4 1.25 -15.84 -21.33
C GLY A 4 1.45 -14.39 -20.87
N PRO A 5 0.85 -13.43 -21.58
CA PRO A 5 0.93 -12.01 -21.21
C PRO A 5 0.44 -11.69 -19.79
N LEU A 6 -0.58 -12.40 -19.26
CA LEU A 6 -1.01 -12.15 -17.87
C LEU A 6 -0.03 -12.70 -16.84
N ASP A 7 0.78 -13.71 -17.18
CA ASP A 7 1.85 -14.18 -16.28
C ASP A 7 2.91 -13.09 -16.14
N VAL A 8 3.31 -12.48 -17.26
CA VAL A 8 4.24 -11.34 -17.26
C VAL A 8 3.69 -10.17 -16.46
N LEU A 9 2.43 -9.77 -16.72
CA LEU A 9 1.79 -8.67 -16.00
C LEU A 9 1.61 -8.99 -14.51
N GLY A 10 1.24 -10.23 -14.19
CA GLY A 10 1.03 -10.67 -12.82
C GLY A 10 2.33 -10.71 -12.02
N ILE A 11 3.41 -11.25 -12.60
CA ILE A 11 4.75 -11.23 -12.00
C ILE A 11 5.25 -9.79 -11.83
N ALA A 12 5.07 -8.93 -12.83
CA ALA A 12 5.46 -7.53 -12.72
C ALA A 12 4.69 -6.81 -11.61
N ALA A 13 3.37 -6.97 -11.54
CA ALA A 13 2.55 -6.42 -10.47
C ALA A 13 2.96 -6.94 -9.08
N TRP A 14 3.24 -8.25 -8.98
CA TRP A 14 3.71 -8.87 -7.76
C TRP A 14 5.07 -8.32 -7.31
N LEU A 15 6.04 -8.20 -8.23
CA LEU A 15 7.37 -7.66 -7.91
C LEU A 15 7.31 -6.20 -7.46
N VAL A 16 6.46 -5.39 -8.11
CA VAL A 16 6.19 -4.01 -7.67
C VAL A 16 5.57 -4.03 -6.28
N GLY A 17 4.56 -4.87 -6.05
CA GLY A 17 3.90 -5.00 -4.75
C GLY A 17 4.87 -5.35 -3.63
N PHE A 18 5.68 -6.39 -3.86
CA PHE A 18 6.68 -6.89 -2.93
C PHE A 18 7.72 -5.82 -2.59
N ALA A 19 8.20 -5.08 -3.60
CA ALA A 19 9.15 -3.99 -3.38
C ALA A 19 8.53 -2.85 -2.56
N PHE A 20 7.30 -2.44 -2.88
CA PHE A 20 6.59 -1.40 -2.13
C PHE A 20 6.38 -1.78 -0.67
N GLU A 21 5.87 -2.98 -0.41
CA GLU A 21 5.63 -3.49 0.94
C GLU A 21 6.93 -3.59 1.74
N THR A 22 7.92 -4.29 1.22
CA THR A 22 9.20 -4.51 1.90
C THR A 22 9.91 -3.18 2.21
N ILE A 23 9.97 -2.26 1.25
CA ILE A 23 10.65 -0.97 1.44
C ILE A 23 9.85 -0.08 2.40
N ALA A 24 8.52 -0.04 2.28
CA ALA A 24 7.68 0.77 3.16
C ALA A 24 7.78 0.33 4.62
N ASP A 25 7.73 -0.98 4.86
CA ASP A 25 7.82 -1.55 6.20
C ASP A 25 9.22 -1.38 6.77
N ALA A 26 10.28 -1.56 5.97
CA ALA A 26 11.64 -1.28 6.40
C ALA A 26 11.84 0.20 6.76
N GLN A 27 11.25 1.13 6.00
CA GLN A 27 11.27 2.56 6.31
C GLN A 27 10.53 2.86 7.63
N LEU A 28 9.37 2.26 7.84
CA LEU A 28 8.56 2.45 9.06
C LEU A 28 9.24 1.85 10.30
N ALA A 29 9.81 0.65 10.17
CA ALA A 29 10.53 -0.03 11.23
C ALA A 29 11.75 0.78 11.67
N ARG A 30 12.57 1.23 10.71
CA ARG A 30 13.72 2.10 10.98
C ARG A 30 13.31 3.43 11.62
N PHE A 31 12.24 4.04 11.14
CA PHE A 31 11.73 5.29 11.69
C PHE A 31 11.29 5.10 13.15
N THR A 32 10.52 4.06 13.44
CA THR A 32 9.95 3.83 14.78
C THR A 32 10.98 3.36 15.80
N ALA A 33 12.07 2.72 15.35
CA ALA A 33 13.18 2.29 16.19
C ALA A 33 14.05 3.45 16.69
N ASP A 34 14.05 4.60 16.00
CA ASP A 34 14.83 5.78 16.39
C ASP A 34 14.07 6.63 17.44
N PRO A 35 14.58 6.76 18.68
CA PRO A 35 13.93 7.58 19.70
C PRO A 35 13.78 9.06 19.31
N ALA A 36 14.64 9.58 18.41
CA ALA A 36 14.59 10.96 17.96
C ALA A 36 13.39 11.28 17.05
N THR A 37 12.72 10.24 16.52
CA THR A 37 11.52 10.38 15.70
C THR A 37 10.23 10.31 16.51
N LYS A 38 10.32 10.07 17.82
CA LYS A 38 9.14 9.91 18.69
C LYS A 38 8.22 11.12 18.58
N GLY A 39 6.95 10.87 18.27
CA GLY A 39 5.93 11.91 18.07
C GLY A 39 5.97 12.61 16.70
N ARG A 40 6.94 12.30 15.83
CA ARG A 40 7.04 12.84 14.47
C ARG A 40 6.27 11.96 13.47
N VAL A 41 6.03 12.52 12.29
CA VAL A 41 5.37 11.85 11.17
C VAL A 41 6.42 11.43 10.14
N LEU A 42 6.36 10.19 9.69
CA LEU A 42 7.17 9.71 8.58
C LEU A 42 6.54 10.18 7.27
N ASP A 43 7.16 11.16 6.62
CA ASP A 43 6.68 11.77 5.37
C ASP A 43 7.74 11.75 4.26
N ARG A 44 8.71 10.83 4.37
CA ARG A 44 9.84 10.66 3.45
C ARG A 44 9.84 9.26 2.81
N GLY A 45 10.60 9.09 1.74
CA GLY A 45 10.66 7.82 1.03
C GLY A 45 9.31 7.50 0.36
N LEU A 46 8.84 6.26 0.48
CA LEU A 46 7.54 5.85 -0.10
C LEU A 46 6.36 6.54 0.61
N TRP A 47 6.53 6.84 1.90
CA TRP A 47 5.54 7.53 2.72
C TRP A 47 5.30 8.98 2.25
N ARG A 48 6.19 9.57 1.44
CA ARG A 48 5.93 10.87 0.80
C ARG A 48 4.80 10.80 -0.23
N TYR A 49 4.61 9.65 -0.88
CA TYR A 49 3.70 9.48 -2.01
C TYR A 49 2.37 8.83 -1.61
N SER A 50 2.38 8.04 -0.55
CA SER A 50 1.18 7.42 0.00
C SER A 50 1.29 7.35 1.52
N ARG A 51 0.18 7.53 2.23
CA ARG A 51 0.11 7.32 3.68
C ARG A 51 0.13 5.86 4.08
N HIS A 52 -0.13 4.94 3.14
CA HIS A 52 -0.10 3.49 3.35
C HIS A 52 0.53 2.81 2.13
N PRO A 53 1.82 3.05 1.85
CA PRO A 53 2.48 2.51 0.66
C PRO A 53 2.62 0.98 0.73
N ASN A 54 2.72 0.41 1.93
CA ASN A 54 2.67 -1.03 2.16
C ASN A 54 1.31 -1.64 1.78
N TYR A 55 0.20 -0.97 2.08
CA TYR A 55 -1.14 -1.45 1.69
C TYR A 55 -1.35 -1.44 0.18
N PHE A 56 -0.75 -0.46 -0.50
CA PHE A 56 -0.70 -0.49 -1.96
C PHE A 56 0.14 -1.66 -2.47
N GLY A 57 1.28 -1.93 -1.82
CA GLY A 57 2.12 -3.10 -2.08
C GLY A 57 1.34 -4.42 -2.01
N ASP A 58 0.66 -4.65 -0.88
CA ASP A 58 -0.18 -5.83 -0.65
C ASP A 58 -1.27 -5.97 -1.72
N ALA A 59 -1.98 -4.87 -2.05
CA ALA A 59 -2.96 -4.91 -3.13
C ALA A 59 -2.34 -5.31 -4.48
N CYS A 60 -1.16 -4.79 -4.83
CA CYS A 60 -0.44 -5.20 -6.04
C CYS A 60 -0.06 -6.69 -6.04
N LEU A 61 0.29 -7.27 -4.88
CA LEU A 61 0.54 -8.71 -4.75
C LEU A 61 -0.72 -9.51 -5.10
N TRP A 62 -1.87 -9.18 -4.51
CA TRP A 62 -3.14 -9.86 -4.76
C TRP A 62 -3.59 -9.74 -6.22
N TRP A 63 -3.46 -8.56 -6.81
CA TRP A 63 -3.75 -8.36 -8.23
C TRP A 63 -2.77 -9.15 -9.12
N GLY A 64 -1.49 -9.23 -8.75
CA GLY A 64 -0.50 -10.04 -9.45
C GLY A 64 -0.83 -11.53 -9.46
N LEU A 65 -1.18 -12.09 -8.30
CA LEU A 65 -1.62 -13.49 -8.16
C LEU A 65 -2.90 -13.77 -8.95
N PHE A 66 -3.86 -12.84 -8.92
CA PHE A 66 -5.08 -12.96 -9.71
C PHE A 66 -4.80 -12.98 -11.21
N LEU A 67 -3.92 -12.11 -11.72
CA LEU A 67 -3.58 -12.06 -13.15
C LEU A 67 -2.97 -13.38 -13.64
N ILE A 68 -2.11 -14.01 -12.83
CA ILE A 68 -1.55 -15.33 -13.12
C ILE A 68 -2.66 -16.38 -13.13
N ALA A 69 -3.53 -16.40 -12.11
CA ALA A 69 -4.64 -17.35 -12.03
C ALA A 69 -5.65 -17.18 -13.19
N ALA A 70 -5.91 -15.95 -13.62
CA ALA A 70 -6.85 -15.59 -14.67
C ALA A 70 -6.48 -16.12 -16.06
N GLN A 71 -5.30 -16.72 -16.24
CA GLN A 71 -4.97 -17.54 -17.42
C GLN A 71 -5.96 -18.71 -17.61
N HIS A 72 -6.56 -19.19 -16.52
CA HIS A 72 -7.57 -20.24 -16.55
C HIS A 72 -8.95 -19.65 -16.23
N TRP A 73 -9.99 -20.16 -16.89
CA TRP A 73 -11.37 -19.68 -16.69
C TRP A 73 -11.83 -19.79 -15.23
N ILE A 74 -11.39 -20.83 -14.51
CA ILE A 74 -11.67 -21.01 -13.07
C ILE A 74 -11.00 -19.90 -12.26
N GLY A 75 -9.79 -19.47 -12.65
CA GLY A 75 -9.07 -18.41 -11.98
C GLY A 75 -9.76 -17.05 -12.11
N LEU A 76 -10.55 -16.80 -13.16
CA LEU A 76 -11.38 -15.59 -13.24
C LEU A 76 -12.38 -15.49 -12.08
N LEU A 77 -12.83 -16.62 -11.53
CA LEU A 77 -13.75 -16.65 -10.39
C LEU A 77 -13.08 -16.14 -9.10
N THR A 78 -11.75 -16.11 -9.03
CA THR A 78 -11.02 -15.64 -7.85
C THR A 78 -10.88 -14.12 -7.80
N VAL A 79 -11.41 -13.37 -8.77
CA VAL A 79 -11.38 -11.88 -8.80
C VAL A 79 -11.95 -11.25 -7.53
N LEU A 80 -12.86 -11.95 -6.84
CA LEU A 80 -13.40 -11.51 -5.56
C LEU A 80 -12.29 -11.31 -4.51
N SER A 81 -11.22 -12.10 -4.57
CA SER A 81 -10.11 -12.05 -3.63
C SER A 81 -9.32 -10.72 -3.67
N PRO A 82 -8.72 -10.29 -4.80
CA PRO A 82 -8.02 -9.01 -4.86
C PRO A 82 -8.97 -7.81 -4.67
N VAL A 83 -10.23 -7.92 -5.12
CA VAL A 83 -11.24 -6.87 -4.91
C VAL A 83 -11.53 -6.70 -3.42
N LEU A 84 -11.83 -7.79 -2.72
CA LEU A 84 -12.11 -7.76 -1.29
C LEU A 84 -10.91 -7.24 -0.50
N MET A 85 -9.69 -7.73 -0.79
CA MET A 85 -8.50 -7.22 -0.11
C MET A 85 -8.27 -5.73 -0.36
N THR A 86 -8.38 -5.28 -1.62
CA THR A 86 -8.22 -3.86 -1.94
C THR A 86 -9.25 -3.00 -1.18
N VAL A 87 -10.50 -3.46 -1.06
CA VAL A 87 -11.55 -2.75 -0.31
C VAL A 87 -11.23 -2.71 1.19
N LEU A 88 -10.81 -3.83 1.78
CA LEU A 88 -10.46 -3.91 3.19
C LEU A 88 -9.25 -3.02 3.53
N LEU A 89 -8.24 -2.98 2.66
CA LEU A 89 -7.06 -2.12 2.86
C LEU A 89 -7.38 -0.64 2.62
N ALA A 90 -8.16 -0.31 1.60
CA ALA A 90 -8.44 1.07 1.24
C ALA A 90 -9.52 1.71 2.13
N ARG A 91 -10.54 0.94 2.54
CA ARG A 91 -11.76 1.40 3.20
C ARG A 91 -12.13 0.63 4.47
N GLY A 92 -11.42 -0.44 4.82
CA GLY A 92 -11.67 -1.16 6.06
C GLY A 92 -11.46 -0.27 7.29
N THR A 93 -12.10 -0.63 8.39
CA THR A 93 -12.18 0.21 9.60
C THR A 93 -10.82 0.50 10.25
N GLY A 94 -9.83 -0.38 10.07
CA GLY A 94 -8.50 -0.23 10.70
C GLY A 94 -7.77 1.05 10.28
N LYS A 95 -7.76 1.37 8.98
CA LYS A 95 -7.05 2.53 8.45
C LYS A 95 -7.63 3.88 8.91
N PRO A 96 -8.95 4.14 8.78
CA PRO A 96 -9.55 5.38 9.30
C PRO A 96 -9.38 5.55 10.81
N LEU A 97 -9.49 4.46 11.59
CA LEU A 97 -9.29 4.50 13.04
C LEU A 97 -7.84 4.84 13.39
N LEU A 98 -6.87 4.24 12.70
CA LEU A 98 -5.45 4.56 12.85
C LEU A 98 -5.17 6.02 12.49
N GLU A 99 -5.67 6.51 11.34
CA GLU A 99 -5.47 7.90 10.93
C GLU A 99 -6.10 8.89 11.93
N LYS A 100 -7.28 8.57 12.48
CA LYS A 100 -7.94 9.38 13.51
C LYS A 100 -7.09 9.47 14.78
N HIS A 101 -6.57 8.33 15.25
CA HIS A 101 -5.69 8.28 16.43
C HIS A 101 -4.38 9.04 16.19
N LEU A 102 -3.76 8.88 15.02
CA LEU A 102 -2.53 9.59 14.65
C LEU A 102 -2.74 11.10 14.53
N THR A 103 -3.89 11.52 14.01
CA THR A 103 -4.27 12.95 13.95
C THR A 103 -4.36 13.57 15.35
N SER A 104 -4.86 12.82 16.34
CA SER A 104 -4.94 13.31 17.73
C SER A 104 -3.62 13.23 18.50
N SER A 105 -2.71 12.33 18.13
CA SER A 105 -1.50 12.03 18.91
C SER A 105 -0.21 12.60 18.33
N ARG A 106 -0.17 12.93 17.03
CA ARG A 106 1.04 13.41 16.35
C ARG A 106 0.83 14.81 15.74
N PRO A 107 1.52 15.83 16.26
CA PRO A 107 1.54 17.15 15.63
C PRO A 107 1.98 17.05 14.15
N GLY A 108 1.28 17.77 13.26
CA GLY A 108 1.58 17.79 11.82
C GLY A 108 1.02 16.61 10.99
N TYR A 109 0.35 15.63 11.62
CA TYR A 109 -0.27 14.53 10.88
C TYR A 109 -1.46 14.99 10.01
N ARG A 110 -2.19 16.03 10.46
CA ARG A 110 -3.26 16.63 9.67
C ARG A 110 -2.74 17.21 8.36
N ASP A 111 -1.67 18.00 8.42
CA ASP A 111 -1.02 18.57 7.23
C ASP A 111 -0.50 17.47 6.29
N TYR A 112 -0.09 16.33 6.87
CA TYR A 112 0.33 15.16 6.10
C TYR A 112 -0.84 14.47 5.39
N ILE A 113 -2.00 14.37 6.03
CA ILE A 113 -3.24 13.89 5.40
C ILE A 113 -3.64 14.78 4.21
N GLU A 114 -3.49 16.09 4.34
CA GLU A 114 -3.91 17.04 3.30
C GLU A 114 -3.00 17.00 2.06
N ARG A 115 -1.69 16.77 2.23
CA ARG A 115 -0.72 16.75 1.13
C ARG A 115 -0.49 15.38 0.49
N THR A 116 -0.65 14.29 1.24
CA THR A 116 -0.24 12.94 0.81
C THR A 116 -1.44 12.07 0.47
N SER A 117 -1.37 11.29 -0.62
CA SER A 117 -2.42 10.36 -1.02
C SER A 117 -2.67 9.29 0.04
N GLY A 118 -3.92 8.86 0.21
CA GLY A 118 -4.27 7.87 1.24
C GLY A 118 -3.93 6.42 0.87
N PHE A 119 -3.70 6.08 -0.39
CA PHE A 119 -3.50 4.67 -0.81
C PHE A 119 -2.62 4.57 -2.05
N VAL A 120 -3.11 5.06 -3.20
CA VAL A 120 -2.34 5.05 -4.45
C VAL A 120 -1.15 6.00 -4.33
N PRO A 121 0.09 5.58 -4.63
CA PRO A 121 1.25 6.46 -4.62
C PRO A 121 1.08 7.58 -5.65
N LEU A 122 0.98 8.83 -5.17
CA LEU A 122 0.84 10.02 -6.01
C LEU A 122 1.78 11.12 -5.53
N PRO A 123 2.27 12.01 -6.42
CA PRO A 123 3.02 13.18 -6.00
C PRO A 123 2.23 14.02 -4.96
N PRO A 124 2.91 14.56 -3.93
CA PRO A 124 2.22 15.34 -2.90
C PRO A 124 1.62 16.62 -3.48
N LYS A 125 0.43 16.99 -2.98
CA LYS A 125 -0.35 18.13 -3.50
C LYS A 125 0.24 19.50 -3.15
N ARG A 126 1.10 19.57 -2.13
CA ARG A 126 1.78 20.79 -1.67
C ARG A 126 3.19 20.41 -1.20
N GLY A 127 4.18 21.21 -1.62
CA GLY A 127 5.61 21.05 -1.31
C GLY A 127 6.04 21.84 -0.10
#